data_AF-A0A8J4A3Y8-F1
#
_entry.id   AF-A0A8J4A3Y8-F1
#
_cell.length_a   1.000
_cell.length_b   1.000
_cell.length_c   1.000
_cell.angle_alpha   90.00
_cell.angle_beta   90.00
_cell.angle_gamma   90.00
#
_symmetry.space_group_name_H-M   'P 1'
#
loop_
_entity.id
_entity.type
_entity.pdbx_description
1 polymer ?
#
loop_
_entity_poly.entity_id
_entity_poly.type
_entity_poly.pdbx_seq_one_letter_code
_entity_poly.pdbx_strand_id
1 'polypeptide(L)' 'MPREDCFRALNAINYTGPISVEWEDAGMDRLIGAPEALEVVRRLAFDPPAAAFDAAFATADDR' A
#
# COMPACT_ATOMS: atom_id res chain seq x y z
N MET A 1 5.24 -6.43 -10.46
CA MET A 1 5.71 -7.17 -9.27
C MET A 1 4.50 -7.35 -8.37
N PRO A 2 4.15 -8.57 -7.94
CA PRO A 2 2.85 -8.88 -7.30
C PRO A 2 2.54 -8.14 -5.99
N ARG A 3 3.50 -7.36 -5.46
CA ARG A 3 3.41 -6.71 -4.15
C ARG A 3 2.41 -5.56 -4.14
N GLU A 4 2.35 -4.73 -5.19
CA GLU A 4 1.43 -3.59 -5.25
C GLU A 4 -0.04 -4.05 -5.26
N ASP A 5 -0.32 -5.16 -5.98
CA ASP A 5 -1.65 -5.76 -6.04
C ASP A 5 -2.13 -6.21 -4.64
N CYS A 6 -1.23 -6.73 -3.79
CA CYS A 6 -1.55 -7.08 -2.41
C CYS A 6 -2.01 -5.86 -1.59
N PHE A 7 -1.31 -4.73 -1.66
CA PHE A 7 -1.72 -3.52 -0.91
C PHE A 7 -3.03 -2.95 -1.44
N ARG A 8 -3.25 -2.96 -2.77
CA ARG A 8 -4.54 -2.57 -3.35
C ARG A 8 -5.68 -3.48 -2.89
N ALA A 9 -5.43 -4.79 -2.76
CA ALA A 9 -6.41 -5.73 -2.22
C ALA A 9 -6.71 -5.48 -0.73
N LEU A 10 -5.69 -5.20 0.10
CA LEU A 10 -5.89 -4.82 1.50
C LEU A 10 -6.72 -3.53 1.64
N ASN A 11 -6.44 -2.52 0.80
CA ASN A 11 -7.23 -1.30 0.74
C ASN A 11 -8.69 -1.58 0.32
N ALA A 12 -8.90 -2.46 -0.66
CA ALA A 12 -10.24 -2.80 -1.15
C ALA A 12 -11.13 -3.47 -0.09
N ILE A 13 -10.55 -4.19 0.87
CA ILE A 13 -11.27 -4.82 1.98
C ILE A 13 -11.29 -3.95 3.26
N ASN A 14 -10.76 -2.72 3.19
CA ASN A 14 -10.62 -1.81 4.33
C ASN A 14 -9.88 -2.45 5.52
N TYR A 15 -8.77 -3.15 5.24
CA TYR A 15 -7.93 -3.71 6.29
C TYR A 15 -7.20 -2.60 7.05
N THR A 16 -7.44 -2.50 8.35
CA THR A 16 -6.86 -1.46 9.23
C THR A 16 -5.86 -2.01 10.26
N GLY A 17 -5.53 -3.30 10.18
CA GLY A 17 -4.55 -3.93 11.06
C GLY A 17 -3.11 -3.56 10.69
N PRO A 18 -2.14 -3.89 11.57
CA PRO A 18 -0.73 -3.69 11.27
C PRO A 18 -0.26 -4.65 10.17
N ILE A 19 0.63 -4.16 9.30
CA ILE A 19 1.33 -4.98 8.30
C ILE A 19 2.68 -5.37 8.89
N SER A 20 2.89 -6.67 9.16
CA SER A 20 4.16 -7.19 9.64
C SER A 20 5.14 -7.40 8.48
N VAL A 21 6.43 -7.32 8.80
CA VAL A 21 7.53 -7.65 7.88
C VAL A 21 8.30 -8.82 8.47
N GLU A 22 8.22 -9.97 7.80
CA GLU A 22 9.12 -11.09 7.99
C GLU A 22 10.34 -10.86 7.08
N TRP A 23 11.55 -10.92 7.63
CA TRP A 23 12.79 -10.71 6.89
C TRP A 23 13.70 -11.93 7.02
N GLU A 24 14.18 -12.44 5.89
CA GLU A 24 15.12 -13.56 5.84
C GLU A 24 16.05 -13.40 4.63
N ASP A 25 17.34 -13.22 4.90
CA ASP A 25 18.41 -13.36 3.92
C ASP A 25 19.68 -13.81 4.65
N ALA A 26 20.13 -15.04 4.39
CA ALA A 26 21.30 -15.62 5.05
C ALA A 26 22.63 -14.96 4.62
N GLY A 27 22.63 -14.20 3.52
CA GLY A 27 23.79 -13.49 2.99
C GLY A 27 23.88 -12.02 3.42
N MET A 28 22.94 -11.50 4.19
CA MET A 28 22.86 -10.09 4.56
C MET A 28 22.75 -9.90 6.08
N ASP A 29 23.31 -8.81 6.63
CA ASP A 29 23.06 -8.44 8.03
C ASP A 29 21.61 -7.96 8.17
N ARG A 30 20.87 -8.54 9.10
CA ARG A 30 19.50 -8.14 9.44
C ARG A 30 19.37 -6.65 9.79
N LEU A 31 20.42 -6.04 10.34
CA LEU A 31 20.42 -4.61 10.67
C LEU A 31 20.51 -3.70 9.44
N ILE A 32 20.88 -4.25 8.29
CA ILE A 32 20.84 -3.58 6.98
C ILE A 32 19.54 -3.94 6.27
N GLY A 33 19.23 -5.23 6.16
CA GLY A 33 18.11 -5.70 5.34
C GLY A 33 16.72 -5.42 5.92
N ALA A 34 16.52 -5.51 7.24
CA ALA A 34 15.20 -5.28 7.83
C ALA A 34 14.73 -3.83 7.67
N PRO A 35 15.58 -2.78 7.86
CA PRO A 35 15.21 -1.41 7.52
C PRO A 35 14.87 -1.19 6.04
N GLU A 36 15.62 -1.77 5.11
CA GLU A 36 15.36 -1.66 3.67
C GLU A 36 14.01 -2.28 3.29
N ALA A 37 13.71 -3.47 3.83
CA ALA A 37 12.42 -4.13 3.61
C ALA A 37 11.26 -3.30 4.17
N LEU A 38 11.43 -2.70 5.35
CA LEU A 38 10.44 -1.81 5.94
C LEU A 38 10.18 -0.57 5.07
N GLU A 39 11.21 0.04 4.50
CA GLU A 39 11.06 1.19 3.60
C GLU A 39 10.27 0.83 2.35
N VAL A 40 10.55 -0.32 1.74
CA VAL A 40 9.81 -0.82 0.57
C VAL A 40 8.34 -1.04 0.91
N VAL A 41 8.03 -1.67 2.04
CA VAL A 41 6.65 -1.90 2.49
C VAL A 41 5.92 -0.58 2.74
N ARG A 42 6.56 0.38 3.41
CA ARG A 42 5.97 1.71 3.67
C ARG A 42 5.67 2.47 2.39
N ARG A 43 6.52 2.38 1.36
CA ARG A 43 6.27 3.00 0.05
C ARG A 43 5.07 2.41 -0.69
N LEU A 44 4.74 1.14 -0.43
CA LEU A 44 3.63 0.44 -1.09
C LEU A 44 2.33 0.50 -0.28
N ALA A 45 2.40 0.75 1.03
CA ALA A 45 1.25 0.93 1.91
C ALA A 45 0.68 2.37 1.79
N PHE A 46 0.18 2.73 0.61
CA PHE A 46 -0.46 4.03 0.37
C PHE A 46 -1.97 3.99 0.64
N ASP A 47 -2.53 5.12 1.03
CA ASP A 47 -3.97 5.27 1.23
C ASP A 47 -4.73 5.23 -0.10
N PRO A 48 -5.94 4.63 -0.13
CA PRO A 48 -6.82 4.76 -1.28
C PRO A 48 -7.32 6.21 -1.43
N PRO A 49 -7.72 6.64 -2.65
CA PRO A 49 -8.27 7.98 -2.84
C PRO A 49 -9.59 8.14 -2.08
N ALA A 50 -9.81 9.33 -1.51
CA ALA A 50 -11.03 9.64 -0.74
C ALA A 50 -12.32 9.67 -1.60
N ALA A 51 -12.18 9.85 -2.91
CA ALA A 51 -13.27 9.82 -3.87
C ALA A 51 -12.80 9.20 -5.19
N ALA A 52 -13.76 8.69 -5.98
CA ALA A 52 -13.49 8.25 -7.34
C ALA A 52 -13.03 9.44 -8.20
N PHE A 53 -12.14 9.19 -9.16
CA PHE A 53 -11.61 10.22 -10.05
C PHE A 53 -12.73 10.97 -10.79
N ASP A 54 -13.70 10.25 -11.36
CA ASP A 54 -14.80 10.85 -12.13
C ASP A 54 -15.73 11.72 -11.26
N ALA A 55 -15.80 11.46 -9.95
CA ALA A 55 -16.59 12.28 -9.04
C ALA A 55 -16.08 13.73 -8.97
N ALA A 56 -14.79 13.97 -9.27
CA ALA A 56 -14.23 15.32 -9.33
C ALA A 56 -14.75 16.14 -10.53
N PHE A 57 -15.34 15.48 -11.53
CA PHE A 57 -15.85 16.11 -12.76
C PHE A 57 -17.37 16.03 -12.90
N ALA A 58 -18.05 15.41 -11.93
CA ALA A 58 -19.51 15.37 -11.91
C ALA A 58 -20.05 16.75 -11.54
N THR A 59 -20.33 17.59 -12.54
CA THR A 59 -21.20 18.76 -12.37
C THR A 59 -22.63 18.27 -12.21
N ALA A 60 -23.40 18.90 -11.32
CA ALA A 60 -24.85 18.68 -11.28
C ALA A 60 -25.41 19.00 -12.67
N ASP A 61 -26.01 18.00 -13.33
CA ASP A 61 -26.77 18.21 -14.57
C ASP A 61 -27.90 19.17 -14.20
N ASP A 62 -27.78 20.41 -14.68
CA ASP A 62 -28.77 21.47 -14.51
C ASP A 62 -29.99 21.13 -15.38
N ARG A 63 -30.95 20.41 -14.77
CA ARG A 63 -32.32 20.25 -15.24
C ARG A 63 -33.31 20.45 -14.09
#